data_AF-F3M2H3-F1
#
_entry.id   AF-F3M2H3-F1
#
_cell.length_a   1.000
_cell.length_b   1.000
_cell.length_c   1.000
_cell.angle_alpha   90.00
_cell.angle_beta   90.00
_cell.angle_gamma   90.00
#
_symmetry.space_group_name_H-M   'P 1'
#
loop_
_entity.id
_entity.type
_entity.pdbx_description
1 polymer ?
#
loop_
_entity_poly.entity_id
_entity_poly.type
_entity_poly.pdbx_seq_one_letter_code
_entity_poly.pdbx_strand_id
1 'polypeptide(L)'
;MLLEALYHVPRDKWAYAYDTHTIHLRIRTKKNDIDSVVAMTGDKYDWDRTYFEITMEKAASDDMFDYWECGVRPKYKRLSYGFRIHAGDETVYMVDSG
;
A
#
# COMPACT_ATOMS: atom_id res chain seq x y z
N MET A 1 -1.51 -13.74 -10.31
CA MET A 1 -0.59 -12.80 -9.62
C MET A 1 0.75 -13.47 -9.31
N LEU A 2 1.90 -12.82 -9.56
CA LEU A 2 3.23 -13.31 -9.16
C LEU A 2 3.61 -12.73 -7.78
N LEU A 3 3.45 -13.55 -6.73
CA LEU A 3 3.60 -13.11 -5.33
C LEU A 3 5.02 -12.69 -4.98
N GLU A 4 6.03 -13.34 -5.55
CA GLU A 4 7.45 -13.07 -5.30
C GLU A 4 7.88 -11.69 -5.84
N ALA A 5 7.09 -11.08 -6.72
CA ALA A 5 7.32 -9.72 -7.21
C ALA A 5 6.71 -8.64 -6.32
N LEU A 6 5.79 -9.01 -5.42
CA LEU A 6 5.20 -8.11 -4.44
C LEU A 6 6.27 -7.69 -3.43
N TYR A 7 6.43 -6.37 -3.25
CA TYR A 7 7.41 -5.88 -2.30
C TYR A 7 6.99 -4.57 -1.65
N HIS A 8 7.08 -4.55 -0.33
CA HIS A 8 6.91 -3.40 0.53
C HIS A 8 7.76 -3.60 1.79
N VAL A 9 8.25 -2.51 2.37
CA VAL A 9 8.87 -2.49 3.69
C VAL A 9 8.51 -1.16 4.37
N PRO A 10 8.23 -1.10 5.68
CA PRO A 10 7.73 0.12 6.34
C PRO A 10 8.84 1.15 6.63
N ARG A 11 9.63 1.50 5.61
CA ARG A 11 10.77 2.44 5.70
C ARG A 11 11.26 2.89 4.32
N ASP A 12 12.24 3.77 4.33
CA ASP A 12 12.94 4.28 3.16
C ASP A 12 11.96 4.85 2.12
N LYS A 13 12.14 4.54 0.83
CA LYS A 13 11.28 5.02 -0.26
C LYS A 13 9.88 4.40 -0.29
N TRP A 14 9.59 3.40 0.56
CA TRP A 14 8.37 2.60 0.55
C TRP A 14 7.33 3.07 1.55
N ALA A 15 7.77 3.64 2.67
CA ALA A 15 6.92 4.31 3.63
C ALA A 15 7.71 5.46 4.27
N TYR A 16 7.27 6.69 4.01
CA TYR A 16 7.94 7.88 4.53
C TYR A 16 6.97 9.02 4.80
N ALA A 17 7.29 9.86 5.77
CA ALA A 17 6.58 11.12 5.99
C ALA A 17 6.97 12.09 4.88
N TYR A 18 5.99 12.50 4.07
CA TYR A 18 6.18 13.53 3.04
C TYR A 18 6.14 14.92 3.67
N ASP A 19 5.20 15.12 4.60
CA ASP A 19 5.04 16.34 5.38
C ASP A 19 4.59 16.01 6.81
N THR A 20 4.21 17.02 7.60
CA THR A 20 3.81 16.87 9.02
C THR A 20 2.48 16.13 9.24
N HIS A 21 1.73 15.86 8.18
CA HIS A 21 0.40 15.25 8.18
C HIS A 21 0.28 14.06 7.22
N THR A 22 1.10 14.01 6.16
CA THR A 22 0.97 13.03 5.07
C THR A 22 2.11 12.01 5.10
N ILE A 23 1.75 10.73 5.10
CA ILE A 23 2.66 9.60 4.93
C ILE A 23 2.42 9.04 3.53
N HIS A 24 3.48 8.92 2.72
CA HIS A 24 3.41 8.22 1.44
C HIS A 24 3.67 6.73 1.67
N LEU A 25 2.81 5.90 1.09
CA LEU A 25 2.97 4.46 1.02
C LEU A 25 3.20 4.05 -0.43
N ARG A 26 4.16 3.15 -0.65
CA ARG A 26 4.41 2.53 -1.95
C ARG A 26 4.48 1.03 -1.86
N ILE A 27 4.03 0.35 -2.89
CA ILE A 27 4.23 -1.09 -3.09
C ILE A 27 4.61 -1.34 -4.53
N ARG A 28 5.47 -2.33 -4.74
CA ARG A 28 5.90 -2.79 -6.06
C ARG A 28 5.23 -4.11 -6.40
N THR A 29 4.85 -4.25 -7.65
CA THR A 29 4.29 -5.49 -8.22
C THR A 29 4.99 -5.79 -9.55
N LYS A 30 4.88 -7.01 -10.06
CA LYS A 30 5.29 -7.30 -11.44
C LYS A 30 4.51 -6.38 -12.41
N LYS A 31 5.19 -5.89 -13.43
CA LYS A 31 4.60 -4.99 -14.44
C LYS A 31 3.42 -5.64 -15.14
N ASN A 32 2.31 -4.91 -15.24
CA ASN A 32 1.06 -5.32 -15.88
C ASN A 32 0.45 -6.62 -15.31
N ASP A 33 0.80 -7.00 -14.09
CA ASP A 33 0.34 -8.25 -13.45
C ASP A 33 -0.84 -8.03 -12.49
N ILE A 34 -1.08 -6.77 -12.10
CA ILE A 34 -2.06 -6.35 -11.09
C ILE A 34 -2.98 -5.28 -11.69
N ASP A 35 -4.28 -5.41 -11.43
CA ASP A 35 -5.30 -4.47 -11.89
C ASP A 35 -5.46 -3.28 -10.95
N SER A 36 -5.49 -3.54 -9.64
CA SER A 36 -5.61 -2.49 -8.64
C SER A 36 -5.00 -2.89 -7.30
N VAL A 37 -4.57 -1.87 -6.57
CA VAL A 37 -4.07 -2.00 -5.21
C VAL A 37 -4.80 -1.01 -4.31
N VAL A 38 -5.25 -1.48 -3.15
CA VAL A 38 -5.91 -0.68 -2.13
C VAL A 38 -5.09 -0.75 -0.84
N ALA A 39 -4.69 0.41 -0.33
CA ALA A 39 -4.12 0.52 1.01
C ALA A 39 -5.27 0.54 2.03
N MET A 40 -5.35 -0.49 2.85
CA MET A 40 -6.25 -0.55 4.01
C MET A 40 -5.52 0.10 5.18
N THR A 41 -6.04 1.18 5.74
CA THR A 41 -5.31 2.01 6.71
C THR A 41 -6.14 2.27 7.96
N GLY A 42 -5.46 2.50 9.09
CA GLY A 42 -6.10 2.84 10.36
C GLY A 42 -5.10 3.14 11.47
N ASP A 43 -5.60 3.56 12.63
CA ASP A 43 -4.80 3.67 13.86
C ASP A 43 -4.69 2.31 14.55
N LYS A 44 -3.47 1.95 14.98
CA LYS A 44 -3.18 0.67 15.66
C LYS A 44 -4.06 0.40 16.89
N TYR A 45 -4.49 1.45 17.59
CA TYR A 45 -5.21 1.36 18.85
C TYR A 45 -6.71 1.65 18.72
N ASP A 46 -7.18 2.11 17.56
CA ASP A 46 -8.57 2.51 17.32
C ASP A 46 -9.01 2.13 15.89
N TRP A 47 -8.68 0.91 15.47
CA TRP A 47 -8.88 0.43 14.10
C TRP A 47 -10.33 0.57 13.64
N ASP A 48 -11.28 0.07 14.43
CA ASP A 48 -12.71 0.04 14.06
C ASP A 48 -13.30 1.42 13.74
N ARG A 49 -12.77 2.49 14.35
CA ARG A 49 -13.26 3.86 14.15
C ARG A 49 -12.42 4.67 13.18
N THR A 50 -11.20 4.23 12.90
CA THR A 50 -10.23 4.96 12.07
C THR A 50 -9.90 4.23 10.79
N TYR A 51 -10.52 3.08 10.53
CA TYR A 51 -10.37 2.34 9.29
C TYR A 51 -10.83 3.14 8.09
N PHE A 52 -9.97 3.25 7.08
CA PHE A 52 -10.35 3.69 5.75
C PHE A 52 -9.44 3.08 4.69
N GLU A 53 -9.98 2.95 3.49
CA GLU A 53 -9.29 2.41 2.33
C GLU A 53 -8.91 3.53 1.36
N ILE A 54 -7.77 3.37 0.70
CA ILE A 54 -7.31 4.28 -0.35
C ILE A 54 -6.88 3.45 -1.55
N THR A 55 -7.56 3.64 -2.69
CA THR A 55 -7.10 3.10 -3.96
C THR A 55 -5.78 3.77 -4.33
N MET A 56 -4.75 2.97 -4.57
CA MET A 56 -3.42 3.45 -4.93
C MET A 56 -3.34 3.74 -6.42
N GLU A 57 -2.57 4.76 -6.79
CA GLU A 57 -2.30 5.11 -8.17
C GLU A 57 -1.03 4.41 -8.66
N LYS A 58 -1.03 3.94 -9.91
CA LYS A 58 0.19 3.46 -10.55
C LYS A 58 1.08 4.67 -10.90
N ALA A 59 1.97 5.03 -9.98
CA ALA A 59 2.80 6.23 -10.07
C ALA A 59 3.95 6.10 -11.08
N ALA A 60 4.47 4.89 -11.28
CA ALA A 60 5.55 4.62 -12.22
C ALA A 60 5.59 3.15 -12.63
N SER A 61 6.31 2.88 -13.73
CA SER A 61 6.68 1.55 -14.16
C SER A 61 8.13 1.55 -14.67
N ASP A 62 8.89 0.50 -14.39
CA ASP A 62 10.17 0.23 -15.04
C ASP A 62 10.03 -0.94 -16.02
N ASP A 63 11.13 -1.62 -16.38
CA ASP A 63 11.10 -2.76 -17.30
C ASP A 63 10.36 -3.98 -16.72
N MET A 64 10.41 -4.16 -15.40
CA MET A 64 9.94 -5.37 -14.72
C MET A 64 8.79 -5.13 -13.74
N PHE A 65 8.61 -3.90 -13.26
CA PHE A 65 7.74 -3.60 -12.14
C PHE A 65 6.81 -2.41 -12.36
N ASP A 66 5.65 -2.48 -11.73
CA ASP A 66 4.75 -1.36 -11.49
C ASP A 66 4.89 -0.89 -10.03
N TYR A 67 4.90 0.42 -9.82
CA TYR A 67 4.99 1.06 -8.53
C TYR A 67 3.69 1.79 -8.23
N TRP A 68 3.02 1.37 -7.17
CA TRP A 68 1.77 1.93 -6.71
C TRP A 68 2.04 2.87 -5.55
N GLU A 69 1.40 4.04 -5.50
CA GLU A 69 1.58 5.05 -4.46
C GLU A 69 0.23 5.58 -3.94
N CYS A 70 0.17 5.88 -2.65
CA CYS A 70 -0.89 6.73 -2.09
C CYS A 70 -0.37 7.60 -0.94
N GLY A 71 -1.05 8.72 -0.70
CA GLY A 71 -0.84 9.57 0.46
C GLY A 71 -1.88 9.31 1.54
N VAL A 72 -1.43 9.01 2.76
CA VAL A 72 -2.28 8.75 3.93
C VAL A 72 -2.15 9.88 4.92
N ARG A 73 -3.28 10.39 5.44
CA ARG A 73 -3.31 11.41 6.50
C ARG A 73 -3.87 10.83 7.81
N PRO A 74 -3.05 10.13 8.61
CA PRO A 74 -3.52 9.52 9.85
C PRO A 74 -3.92 10.58 10.88
N LYS A 75 -5.15 10.46 11.41
CA LYS A 75 -5.73 11.40 12.38
C LYS A 75 -4.84 11.66 13.61
N TYR A 76 -4.18 10.62 14.12
CA TYR A 76 -3.37 10.69 15.34
C TYR A 76 -1.86 10.53 15.08
N LYS A 77 -1.40 10.73 13.83
CA LYS A 77 0.01 10.54 13.42
C LYS A 77 0.56 9.12 13.67
N ARG A 78 -0.32 8.16 13.94
CA ARG A 78 -0.03 6.72 14.03
C ARG A 78 -0.76 6.03 12.89
N LEU A 79 -0.10 5.07 12.28
CA LEU A 79 -0.61 4.40 11.10
C LEU A 79 -0.28 2.91 11.18
N SER A 80 -1.29 2.08 11.00
CA SER A 80 -1.21 0.66 10.68
C SER A 80 -1.90 0.46 9.33
N TYR A 81 -1.36 -0.43 8.51
CA TYR A 81 -1.88 -0.64 7.17
C TYR A 81 -1.53 -2.01 6.62
N GLY A 82 -2.24 -2.38 5.55
CA GLY A 82 -1.94 -3.52 4.68
C GLY A 82 -2.40 -3.20 3.26
N PHE A 83 -2.07 -4.07 2.31
CA PHE A 83 -2.44 -3.88 0.91
C PHE A 83 -3.38 -5.00 0.46
N ARG A 84 -4.54 -4.63 -0.06
CA ARG A 84 -5.42 -5.54 -0.79
C ARG A 84 -5.13 -5.38 -2.29
N ILE A 85 -4.76 -6.47 -2.93
CA ILE A 85 -4.25 -6.50 -4.30
C ILE A 85 -5.19 -7.36 -5.13
N HIS A 86 -5.65 -6.83 -6.27
CA HIS A 86 -6.59 -7.50 -7.14
C HIS A 86 -5.97 -7.76 -8.53
N ALA A 87 -6.17 -8.97 -9.03
CA ALA A 87 -5.81 -9.39 -10.39
C ALA A 87 -6.88 -10.35 -10.94
N GLY A 88 -7.81 -9.84 -11.76
CA GLY A 88 -9.01 -10.55 -12.19
C GLY A 88 -9.86 -10.97 -11.00
N ASP A 89 -10.14 -12.26 -10.88
CA ASP A 89 -10.90 -12.85 -9.77
C ASP A 89 -10.02 -13.12 -8.53
N GLU A 90 -8.70 -12.95 -8.63
CA GLU A 90 -7.77 -13.19 -7.53
C GLU A 90 -7.64 -11.96 -6.63
N THR A 91 -7.75 -12.17 -5.31
CA THR A 91 -7.51 -11.14 -4.29
C THR A 91 -6.52 -11.64 -3.26
N VAL A 92 -5.45 -10.88 -3.04
CA VAL A 92 -4.41 -11.18 -2.05
C VAL A 92 -4.27 -10.01 -1.09
N TYR A 93 -3.96 -10.33 0.17
CA TYR A 93 -3.71 -9.37 1.22
C TYR A 93 -2.25 -9.47 1.64
N MET A 94 -1.49 -8.38 1.47
CA MET A 94 -0.13 -8.28 1.95
C MET A 94 -0.10 -7.50 3.26
N VAL A 95 0.32 -8.17 4.33
CA VAL A 95 0.51 -7.61 5.67
C VAL A 95 1.91 -7.97 6.19
N ASP A 96 2.27 -7.46 7.36
CA ASP A 96 3.62 -7.64 7.93
C ASP A 96 3.98 -9.11 8.23
N SER A 97 2.98 -9.99 8.39
CA SER A 97 3.19 -11.43 8.62
C SER A 97 3.41 -12.27 7.35
N GLY A 98 3.33 -11.65 6.17
CA GLY A 98 3.18 -12.37 4.90
C GLY A 98 1.74 -12.34 4.40
#